data_AF-A0ABD3W747-F1
#
_entry.id   AF-A0ABD3W747-F1
#
_cell.length_a   1.000
_cell.length_b   1.000
_cell.length_c   1.000
_cell.angle_alpha   90.00
_cell.angle_beta   90.00
_cell.angle_gamma   90.00
#
_symmetry.space_group_name_H-M   'P 1'
#
loop_
_entity.id
_entity.type
_entity.pdbx_description
1 polymer ?
#
loop_
_entity_poly.entity_id
_entity_poly.type
_entity_poly.pdbx_seq_one_letter_code
_entity_poly.pdbx_strand_id
1 'polypeptide(L)'
;MGCCREDKKVNDIELKEINQAAVEFEGPVAERSCRDVIFLLIFIAYLGGMGYVSYLGIHQGNPYRIVYGVDSWGNVCSQKNDKIAGVALSGIDMTHRT
;
A
#
# COMPACT_ATOMS: atom_id res chain seq x y z
N MET A 1 35.40 16.25 -18.28
CA MET A 1 36.11 17.26 -17.46
C MET A 1 36.00 16.75 -16.02
N GLY A 2 37.00 16.12 -15.42
CA GLY A 2 38.43 16.41 -15.45
C GLY A 2 38.78 16.90 -14.04
N CYS A 3 39.20 15.98 -13.19
CA CYS A 3 40.09 16.24 -12.04
C CYS A 3 40.82 14.93 -11.72
N CYS A 4 42.11 14.88 -12.07
CA CYS A 4 43.06 13.92 -11.53
C CYS A 4 43.28 14.26 -10.06
N ARG A 5 43.15 13.28 -9.16
CA ARG A 5 43.63 13.41 -7.78
C ARG A 5 45.13 13.14 -7.82
N GLU A 6 45.94 14.18 -7.60
CA GLU A 6 47.38 14.01 -7.37
C GLU A 6 47.58 13.56 -5.92
N ASP A 7 48.14 12.36 -5.75
CA ASP A 7 48.53 11.82 -4.45
C ASP A 7 49.79 12.57 -3.97
N LYS A 8 49.60 13.72 -3.32
CA LYS A 8 50.67 14.37 -2.55
C LYS A 8 51.04 13.44 -1.40
N LYS A 9 52.31 13.02 -1.33
CA LYS A 9 52.90 12.36 -0.17
C LYS A 9 52.90 13.35 1.00
N VAL A 10 51.84 13.28 1.81
CA VAL A 10 51.72 14.00 3.07
C VAL A 10 52.47 13.20 4.13
N ASN A 11 53.23 13.89 4.97
CA ASN A 11 53.98 13.27 6.06
C ASN A 11 53.00 12.59 7.03
N ASP A 12 53.38 11.43 7.55
CA ASP A 12 52.54 10.57 8.42
C ASP A 12 52.02 11.28 9.68
N ILE A 13 52.62 12.43 10.03
CA ILE A 13 52.25 13.28 11.17
C ILE A 13 51.00 14.12 10.84
N GLU A 14 50.91 14.69 9.64
CA GLU A 14 49.77 15.53 9.21
C GLU A 14 48.56 14.64 8.86
N LEU A 15 48.79 13.45 8.29
CA LEU A 15 47.73 12.47 8.05
C LEU A 15 47.04 12.03 9.35
N LYS A 16 47.76 11.98 10.47
CA LYS A 16 47.18 11.60 11.77
C LYS A 16 46.22 12.66 12.30
N GLU A 17 46.57 13.94 12.21
CA GLU A 17 45.69 15.03 12.63
C GLU A 17 44.46 15.18 11.71
N ILE A 18 44.63 15.03 10.39
CA ILE A 18 43.53 15.07 9.41
C ILE A 18 42.62 13.84 9.56
N ASN A 19 43.19 12.66 9.83
CA ASN A 19 42.41 11.47 10.13
C ASN A 19 41.72 11.57 11.49
N GLN A 20 42.30 12.20 12.51
CA GLN A 20 41.63 12.40 13.79
C GLN A 20 40.44 13.38 13.68
N ALA A 21 40.56 14.43 12.86
CA ALA A 21 39.43 15.32 12.54
C ALA A 21 38.37 14.65 11.63
N ALA A 22 38.77 13.72 10.76
CA ALA A 22 37.85 12.95 9.91
C ALA A 22 37.19 11.77 10.65
N VAL A 23 37.84 11.23 11.68
CA VAL A 23 37.35 10.13 12.52
C VAL A 23 36.22 10.60 13.45
N GLU A 24 36.17 11.89 13.78
CA GLU A 24 35.07 12.47 14.58
C GLU A 24 33.98 13.13 13.71
N PHE A 25 34.09 13.08 12.38
CA PHE A 25 33.01 13.54 11.50
C PHE A 25 31.92 12.46 11.40
N GLU A 26 31.13 12.37 12.45
CA GLU A 26 29.81 11.76 12.39
C GLU A 26 28.97 12.60 11.41
N GLY A 27 28.88 12.12 10.17
CA GLY A 27 28.11 12.79 9.13
C GLY A 27 26.64 12.96 9.54
N PRO A 28 25.85 13.76 8.79
CA PRO A 28 24.45 14.13 9.13
C PRO A 28 23.43 12.97 9.19
N VAL A 29 23.92 11.73 9.18
CA VAL A 29 23.19 10.47 9.29
C VAL A 29 23.35 9.83 10.67
N ALA A 30 24.33 10.24 11.50
CA ALA A 30 24.64 9.60 12.78
C ALA A 30 23.47 9.60 13.78
N GLU A 31 22.66 10.66 13.81
CA GLU A 31 21.51 10.77 14.73
C GLU A 31 20.14 10.63 14.05
N ARG A 32 20.03 9.86 12.97
CA ARG A 32 18.73 9.62 12.32
C ARG A 32 17.94 8.55 13.09
N SER A 33 16.97 8.97 13.91
CA SER A 33 15.94 8.08 14.43
C SER A 33 14.79 7.88 13.42
N CYS A 34 14.09 6.74 13.49
CA CYS A 34 12.98 6.44 12.60
C CYS A 34 11.81 7.40 12.87
N ARG A 35 11.61 8.38 11.98
CA ARG A 35 10.58 9.42 12.08
C ARG A 35 9.16 8.89 11.80
N ASP A 36 9.04 7.70 11.21
CA ASP A 36 7.80 7.24 10.58
C ASP A 36 7.01 6.21 11.39
N VAL A 37 7.34 5.99 12.67
CA VAL A 37 6.62 5.02 13.52
C VAL A 37 5.14 5.39 13.66
N ILE A 38 4.83 6.67 13.90
CA ILE A 38 3.44 7.13 14.07
C ILE A 38 2.67 7.00 12.75
N PHE A 39 3.27 7.41 11.64
CA PHE A 39 2.64 7.30 10.31
C PHE A 39 2.43 5.84 9.90
N LEU A 40 3.37 4.95 10.24
CA LEU A 40 3.23 3.52 10.02
C LEU A 40 2.04 2.93 10.81
N LEU A 41 1.85 3.33 12.08
CA LEU A 41 0.71 2.88 12.87
C LEU A 41 -0.63 3.36 12.28
N ILE A 42 -0.70 4.61 11.84
CA ILE A 42 -1.89 5.15 11.16
C ILE A 42 -2.18 4.38 9.88
N PHE A 43 -1.14 4.07 9.09
CA PHE A 43 -1.28 3.31 7.86
C PHE A 43 -1.81 1.89 8.11
N ILE A 44 -1.29 1.19 9.13
CA ILE A 44 -1.77 -0.14 9.52
C ILE A 44 -3.24 -0.07 9.98
N ALA A 45 -3.60 0.94 10.77
CA ALA A 45 -4.98 1.14 11.20
C ALA A 45 -5.92 1.39 9.99
N TYR A 46 -5.48 2.17 9.01
CA TYR A 46 -6.21 2.40 7.77
C TYR A 46 -6.40 1.10 6.97
N LEU A 47 -5.33 0.30 6.80
CA LEU A 47 -5.42 -1.00 6.13
C LEU A 47 -6.37 -1.95 6.86
N GLY A 48 -6.33 -1.99 8.19
CA GLY A 48 -7.27 -2.75 9.00
C GLY A 48 -8.71 -2.29 8.80
N GLY A 49 -8.95 -0.98 8.76
CA GLY A 49 -10.26 -0.39 8.47
C GLY A 49 -10.79 -0.76 7.09
N MET A 50 -9.96 -0.64 6.05
CA MET A 50 -10.34 -1.05 4.70
C MET A 50 -10.61 -2.56 4.61
N GLY A 51 -9.77 -3.37 5.25
CA GLY A 51 -9.96 -4.82 5.33
C GLY A 51 -11.29 -5.18 6.00
N TYR A 52 -11.65 -4.49 7.09
CA TYR A 52 -12.91 -4.69 7.79
C TYR A 52 -14.13 -4.31 6.92
N VAL A 53 -14.11 -3.15 6.26
CA VAL A 53 -15.20 -2.74 5.36
C VAL A 53 -15.36 -3.72 4.19
N SER A 54 -14.23 -4.17 3.62
CA SER A 54 -14.22 -5.15 2.54
C SER A 54 -14.81 -6.49 3.00
N TYR A 55 -14.43 -6.95 4.19
CA TYR A 55 -14.98 -8.15 4.81
C TYR A 55 -16.50 -8.07 4.97
N LEU A 56 -17.04 -6.95 5.51
CA LEU A 56 -18.48 -6.77 5.63
C LEU A 56 -19.19 -6.79 4.26
N GLY A 57 -18.59 -6.15 3.25
CA GLY A 57 -19.12 -6.14 1.89
C GLY A 57 -19.23 -7.53 1.26
N ILE A 58 -18.27 -8.41 1.55
CA ILE A 58 -18.29 -9.80 1.06
C ILE A 58 -19.25 -10.68 1.88
N HIS A 59 -19.30 -10.51 3.19
CA HIS A 59 -20.13 -11.35 4.07
C HIS A 59 -21.61 -11.02 4.01
N GLN A 60 -21.97 -9.74 3.92
CA GLN A 60 -23.36 -9.29 3.91
C GLN A 60 -23.85 -8.94 2.49
N GLY A 61 -22.93 -8.65 1.58
CA GLY A 61 -23.24 -8.32 0.19
C GLY A 61 -23.17 -9.52 -0.74
N ASN A 62 -23.33 -9.24 -2.05
CA ASN A 62 -23.21 -10.23 -3.11
C ASN A 62 -21.97 -9.90 -3.96
N PRO A 63 -20.82 -10.58 -3.76
CA PRO A 63 -19.57 -10.27 -4.47
C PRO A 63 -19.68 -10.55 -5.98
N TYR A 64 -20.61 -11.41 -6.40
CA TYR A 64 -20.83 -11.72 -7.81
C TYR A 64 -21.34 -10.52 -8.62
N ARG A 65 -21.86 -9.47 -7.98
CA ARG A 65 -22.23 -8.20 -8.66
C ARG A 65 -21.04 -7.42 -9.20
N ILE A 66 -19.82 -7.72 -8.73
CA ILE A 66 -18.59 -7.09 -9.23
C ILE A 66 -18.03 -7.88 -10.42
N VAL A 67 -18.18 -9.21 -10.38
CA VAL A 67 -17.67 -10.11 -11.42
C VAL A 67 -18.62 -10.17 -12.62
N TYR A 68 -19.93 -10.13 -12.37
CA TYR A 68 -20.98 -10.22 -13.37
C TYR A 68 -21.84 -8.95 -13.40
N GLY A 69 -22.37 -8.64 -14.58
CA GLY A 69 -23.30 -7.53 -14.76
C GLY A 69 -24.62 -7.73 -14.01
N VAL A 70 -25.26 -6.62 -13.67
CA VAL A 70 -26.59 -6.56 -13.07
C VAL A 70 -27.57 -5.85 -14.00
N ASP A 71 -28.82 -6.29 -14.03
CA ASP A 71 -29.89 -5.61 -14.78
C ASP A 71 -30.54 -4.46 -13.95
N SER A 72 -31.48 -3.75 -14.57
CA SER A 72 -32.23 -2.65 -13.93
C SER A 72 -33.10 -3.07 -12.74
N TRP A 73 -33.34 -4.38 -12.56
CA TRP A 73 -34.13 -4.95 -11.47
C TRP A 73 -33.26 -5.62 -10.39
N GLY A 74 -31.94 -5.56 -10.54
CA GLY A 74 -30.96 -6.07 -9.57
C GLY A 74 -30.65 -7.56 -9.68
N ASN A 75 -31.03 -8.21 -10.78
CA ASN A 75 -30.66 -9.60 -11.07
C ASN A 75 -29.25 -9.65 -11.65
N VAL A 76 -28.41 -10.54 -11.12
CA VAL A 76 -27.04 -10.78 -11.58
C VAL A 76 -27.06 -11.89 -12.63
N CYS A 77 -26.26 -11.73 -13.70
CA CYS A 77 -26.13 -12.74 -14.76
C CYS A 77 -25.53 -14.06 -14.25
N SER A 78 -25.82 -15.16 -14.96
CA SER A 78 -25.22 -16.48 -14.72
C SER A 78 -25.47 -17.10 -13.33
N GLN A 79 -26.43 -16.59 -12.57
CA GLN A 79 -26.77 -17.10 -11.24
C GLN A 79 -28.27 -17.00 -10.93
N LYS A 80 -28.68 -17.71 -9.88
CA LYS A 80 -30.01 -17.59 -9.27
C LYS A 80 -30.01 -16.38 -8.34
N ASN A 81 -31.02 -15.53 -8.48
CA ASN A 81 -31.14 -14.31 -7.69
C ASN A 81 -32.25 -14.44 -6.65
N ASP A 82 -32.04 -13.85 -5.48
CA ASP A 82 -33.07 -13.73 -4.45
C ASP A 82 -34.04 -12.59 -4.78
N LYS A 83 -35.30 -12.76 -4.38
CA LYS A 83 -36.34 -11.76 -4.62
C LYS A 83 -36.15 -10.56 -3.69
N ILE A 84 -36.13 -9.36 -4.28
CA ILE A 84 -36.04 -8.09 -3.56
C ILE A 84 -37.46 -7.58 -3.29
N ALA A 85 -37.75 -7.25 -2.03
CA ALA A 85 -39.08 -6.74 -1.66
C ALA A 85 -39.40 -5.43 -2.40
N GLY A 86 -40.57 -5.35 -3.02
CA GLY A 86 -41.03 -4.16 -3.75
C GLY A 86 -40.56 -4.04 -5.20
N VAL A 87 -39.73 -4.96 -5.71
CA VAL A 87 -39.27 -4.95 -7.10
C VAL A 87 -39.91 -6.11 -7.87
N ALA A 88 -40.82 -5.80 -8.78
CA ALA A 88 -41.68 -6.78 -9.45
C ALA A 88 -40.91 -7.86 -10.25
N LEU A 89 -39.80 -7.49 -10.90
CA LEU A 89 -39.00 -8.37 -11.76
C LEU A 89 -37.66 -8.80 -11.12
N SER A 90 -37.56 -8.76 -9.80
CA SER A 90 -36.38 -9.26 -9.07
C SER A 90 -36.51 -10.75 -8.73
N GLY A 91 -35.37 -11.40 -8.52
CA GLY A 91 -35.31 -12.82 -8.13
C GLY A 91 -35.45 -13.78 -9.30
N ILE A 92 -35.11 -13.35 -10.52
CA ILE A 92 -35.17 -14.19 -11.73
C ILE A 92 -33.90 -15.03 -11.83
N ASP A 93 -34.05 -16.29 -12.23
CA ASP A 93 -32.93 -17.18 -12.55
C ASP A 93 -32.31 -16.79 -13.90
N MET A 94 -31.04 -16.35 -13.84
CA MET A 94 -30.26 -15.88 -15.00
C MET A 94 -29.16 -16.88 -15.41
N THR A 95 -29.15 -18.11 -14.87
CA THR A 95 -28.13 -19.13 -15.20
C THR A 95 -28.08 -19.51 -16.67
N HIS A 96 -29.23 -19.56 -17.35
CA HIS A 96 -29.35 -19.95 -18.75
C HIS A 96 -29.78 -18.80 -19.68
N ARG A 97 -29.65 -17.56 -19.22
CA ARG A 97 -29.98 -16.35 -19.99
C ARG A 97 -28.69 -15.58 -20.29
N THR A 98 -27.94 -16.07 -21.25
CA THR A 98 -26.78 -15.38 -21.85
C THR A 98 -27.23 -14.42 -22.93
#